data_AF-A0A9Q3D844-F1
#
_entry.id   AF-A0A9Q3D844-F1
#
_cell.length_a   1.000
_cell.length_b   1.000
_cell.length_c   1.000
_cell.angle_alpha   90.00
_cell.angle_beta   90.00
_cell.angle_gamma   90.00
#
_symmetry.space_group_name_H-M   'P 1'
#
loop_
_entity.id
_entity.type
_entity.pdbx_description
1 polymer ?
#
loop_
_entity_poly.entity_id
_entity_poly.type
_entity_poly.pdbx_seq_one_letter_code
_entity_poly.pdbx_strand_id
1 'polypeptide(L)' 'MSNQDPVEEFLNELKEGQLCTNLTNKQILGLLEILRKKRPAFAIGEEPLGNIEVHDIELYPNVERPYPPILRRPPYP' A
#
# COMPACT_ATOMS: atom_id res chain seq x y z
N MET A 1 -19.71 15.83 -11.26
CA MET A 1 -18.82 14.65 -11.17
C MET A 1 -17.60 14.98 -12.00
N SER A 2 -16.49 15.28 -11.34
CA SER A 2 -15.26 15.74 -11.99
C SER A 2 -14.63 14.56 -12.73
N ASN A 3 -14.69 14.55 -14.06
CA ASN A 3 -13.81 13.72 -14.87
C ASN A 3 -12.43 14.38 -14.81
N GLN A 4 -11.67 14.13 -13.76
CA GLN A 4 -10.27 14.53 -13.71
C GLN A 4 -9.45 13.45 -14.44
N ASP A 5 -8.70 13.88 -15.44
CA ASP A 5 -7.78 12.98 -16.13
C ASP A 5 -6.78 12.42 -15.11
N PRO A 6 -6.56 11.09 -15.06
CA PRO A 6 -5.68 10.45 -14.08
C PRO A 6 -4.23 10.95 -14.16
N VAL A 7 -3.87 11.57 -15.28
CA VAL A 7 -2.55 12.20 -15.49
C VAL A 7 -2.44 13.52 -14.74
N GLU A 8 -3.50 14.31 -14.70
CA GLU A 8 -3.48 15.65 -14.11
C GLU A 8 -3.42 15.59 -12.58
N GLU A 9 -4.13 14.61 -12.00
CA GLU A 9 -4.06 14.31 -10.58
C GLU A 9 -2.66 13.86 -10.14
N PHE A 10 -2.04 12.93 -10.89
CA PHE A 10 -0.67 12.48 -10.63
C PHE A 10 0.34 13.63 -10.68
N LEU A 11 0.18 14.56 -11.63
CA LEU A 11 1.03 15.73 -11.73
C LEU A 11 0.83 16.70 -10.55
N ASN A 12 -0.38 16.77 -9.98
CA ASN A 12 -0.62 17.58 -8.79
C ASN A 12 -0.03 16.95 -7.53
N GLU A 13 -0.15 15.63 -7.34
CA GLU A 13 0.53 14.90 -6.26
C GLU A 13 2.06 15.09 -6.32
N LEU A 14 2.63 15.04 -7.52
CA LEU A 14 4.07 15.23 -7.73
C LEU A 14 4.56 16.65 -7.45
N LYS A 15 3.71 17.68 -7.59
CA LYS A 15 4.08 19.07 -7.24
C LYS A 15 4.31 19.23 -5.74
N GLU A 16 3.64 18.43 -4.93
CA GLU A 16 3.84 18.40 -3.48
C GLU A 16 5.10 17.60 -3.10
N GLY A 17 5.55 16.71 -3.98
CA GLY A 17 6.76 15.91 -3.82
C GLY A 17 8.05 16.71 -4.01
N GLN A 18 9.06 16.44 -3.19
CA GLN A 18 10.41 16.98 -3.38
C GLN A 18 11.25 16.04 -4.25
N LEU A 19 11.63 16.51 -5.45
CA LEU A 19 12.59 15.82 -6.31
C LEU A 19 14.02 16.28 -6.00
N CYS A 20 14.99 15.38 -6.19
CA CYS A 20 16.39 15.72 -5.99
C CYS A 20 16.86 16.76 -7.01
N THR A 21 17.48 17.84 -6.55
CA THR A 21 17.95 18.97 -7.38
C THR A 21 19.15 18.63 -8.28
N ASN A 22 19.81 17.49 -8.03
CA ASN A 22 20.97 17.03 -8.79
C ASN A 22 20.59 16.26 -10.07
N LEU A 23 19.30 16.04 -10.33
CA LEU A 23 18.82 15.30 -11.49
C LEU A 23 18.80 16.20 -12.74
N THR A 24 19.29 15.66 -13.85
CA THR A 24 19.16 16.32 -15.16
C THR A 24 17.72 16.20 -15.65
N ASN A 25 17.24 17.15 -16.46
CA ASN A 25 15.90 17.12 -17.06
C ASN A 25 15.55 15.77 -17.73
N LYS A 26 16.51 15.13 -18.42
CA LYS A 26 16.32 13.79 -19.01
C LYS A 26 16.04 12.70 -17.97
N GLN A 27 16.73 12.75 -16.83
CA GLN A 27 16.56 11.80 -15.73
C GLN A 27 15.24 12.03 -15.00
N ILE A 28 14.83 13.29 -14.85
CA ILE A 28 13.52 13.65 -14.29
C ILE A 28 12.40 13.09 -15.17
N LEU A 29 12.48 13.27 -16.48
CA LEU A 29 11.48 12.71 -17.40
C LEU A 29 11.42 11.19 -17.33
N GLY A 30 12.57 10.51 -17.29
CA GLY A 30 12.61 9.05 -17.12
C GLY A 30 12.07 8.59 -15.77
N LEU A 31 12.34 9.34 -14.70
CA LEU A 31 11.80 9.07 -13.37
C LEU A 31 10.28 9.20 -13.35
N LEU A 32 9.73 10.28 -13.94
CA LEU A 32 8.29 10.51 -14.03
C LEU A 32 7.58 9.39 -14.81
N GLU A 33 8.19 8.90 -15.89
CA GLU A 33 7.66 7.79 -16.67
C GLU A 33 7.60 6.49 -15.84
N ILE A 34 8.66 6.19 -15.09
CA ILE A 34 8.72 5.03 -14.19
C ILE A 34 7.69 5.15 -13.07
N LEU A 35 7.60 6.30 -12.41
CA LEU A 35 6.65 6.55 -11.32
C LEU A 35 5.21 6.41 -11.82
N ARG A 36 4.90 6.96 -13.01
CA ARG A 36 3.58 6.80 -13.63
C ARG A 36 3.26 5.34 -13.93
N LYS A 37 4.22 4.60 -14.50
CA LYS A 37 4.06 3.17 -14.83
C LYS A 37 3.87 2.31 -13.58
N LYS A 38 4.47 2.71 -12.46
CA LYS A 38 4.44 2.01 -11.18
C LYS A 38 3.44 2.60 -10.17
N ARG A 39 2.58 3.54 -10.58
CA ARG A 39 1.54 4.17 -9.73
C ARG A 39 0.78 3.17 -8.83
N PRO A 40 0.28 2.01 -9.32
CA PRO A 40 -0.49 1.10 -8.47
C PRO A 40 0.34 0.39 -7.38
N ALA A 41 1.68 0.43 -7.47
CA ALA A 41 2.54 -0.14 -6.44
C ALA A 41 2.75 0.82 -5.24
N PHE A 42 2.35 2.09 -5.38
CA PHE A 42 2.47 3.08 -4.32
C PHE A 42 1.16 3.22 -3.57
N ALA A 43 1.26 3.56 -2.28
CA ALA A 43 0.12 3.94 -1.48
C ALA A 43 -0.49 5.23 -2.02
N ILE A 44 -1.76 5.19 -2.40
CA ILE A 44 -2.56 6.36 -2.76
C ILE A 44 -3.62 6.60 -1.68
N GLY A 45 -4.23 7.77 -1.65
CA GLY A 45 -5.21 8.12 -0.59
C GLY A 45 -6.36 7.11 -0.46
N GLU A 46 -6.77 6.48 -1.57
CA GLU A 46 -7.80 5.44 -1.59
C GLU A 46 -7.27 4.03 -1.27
N GLU A 47 -5.98 3.78 -1.53
CA GLU A 47 -5.29 2.49 -1.31
C GLU A 47 -4.03 2.73 -0.48
N PRO A 48 -4.14 2.83 0.86
CA PRO A 48 -3.04 3.25 1.73
C PRO A 48 -1.86 2.27 1.78
N LEU A 49 -2.02 1.07 1.24
CA LEU A 49 -0.97 0.06 1.10
C LEU A 49 -0.48 -0.07 -0.35
N GLY A 50 -1.17 0.52 -1.33
CA GLY A 50 -1.00 0.19 -2.75
C GLY A 50 -1.40 -1.26 -3.05
N ASN A 51 -1.19 -1.70 -4.28
CA ASN A 51 -1.48 -3.07 -4.73
C ASN A 51 -0.37 -4.06 -4.31
N ILE A 52 -0.04 -4.10 -3.01
CA ILE A 52 0.93 -5.03 -2.44
C ILE A 52 0.25 -6.39 -2.23
N GLU A 53 0.51 -7.33 -3.14
CA GLU A 53 -0.06 -8.69 -3.16
C GLU A 53 0.27 -9.54 -1.92
N VAL A 54 1.23 -9.14 -1.07
CA VAL A 54 1.79 -9.99 0.01
C VAL A 54 1.28 -9.59 1.41
N HIS A 55 0.36 -8.62 1.52
CA HIS A 55 -0.20 -8.19 2.82
C HIS A 55 -1.48 -8.94 3.24
N ASP A 56 -1.79 -10.08 2.65
CA ASP A 56 -2.85 -10.96 3.13
C ASP A 56 -2.41 -11.62 4.45
N ILE A 57 -2.78 -11.00 5.57
CA ILE A 57 -2.60 -11.59 6.89
C ILE A 57 -3.72 -12.61 7.07
N GLU A 58 -3.42 -13.88 6.87
CA GLU A 58 -4.33 -14.97 7.22
C GLU A 58 -4.35 -15.17 8.76
N LEU A 59 -5.28 -14.51 9.43
CA LEU A 59 -5.54 -14.71 10.86
C LEU A 59 -6.38 -15.97 11.07
N TYR A 60 -5.74 -17.08 11.39
CA TYR A 60 -6.43 -18.29 11.83
C TYR A 60 -6.62 -18.26 13.35
N PRO A 61 -7.86 -18.34 13.86
CA PRO A 61 -8.06 -18.58 15.28
C PRO A 61 -7.57 -19.99 15.60
N ASN A 62 -6.73 -20.11 16.63
CA ASN A 62 -6.20 -21.39 17.11
C ASN A 62 -7.31 -22.20 17.85
N VAL A 63 -8.35 -22.59 17.10
CA VAL A 63 -9.51 -23.37 17.57
C VAL A 63 -9.35 -24.88 17.31
N GLU A 64 -8.20 -25.30 16.79
CA GLU A 64 -7.87 -26.71 16.67
C GLU A 64 -7.89 -27.36 18.05
N ARG A 65 -8.62 -28.46 18.16
CA ARG A 65 -8.67 -29.24 19.40
C ARG A 65 -7.38 -30.05 19.54
N PRO A 66 -6.85 -30.21 20.76
CA PRO A 66 -7.41 -29.71 22.02
C PRO A 66 -7.03 -28.25 22.30
N TYR A 67 -7.95 -27.51 22.96
CA TYR A 67 -7.67 -26.13 23.38
C TYR A 67 -6.34 -26.01 24.14
N PRO A 68 -5.61 -24.90 23.95
CA PRO A 68 -4.42 -24.57 24.72
C PRO A 68 -4.68 -24.74 26.21
N PRO A 69 -3.74 -25.34 26.98
CA PRO A 69 -3.93 -25.61 28.41
C PRO A 69 -4.39 -24.39 29.22
N ILE A 70 -3.94 -23.19 28.86
CA ILE A 70 -4.32 -21.92 29.52
C ILE A 70 -5.81 -21.55 29.35
N LEU A 71 -6.46 -22.05 28.29
CA LEU A 71 -7.89 -21.82 28.01
C LEU A 71 -8.77 -22.99 28.49
N ARG A 72 -8.20 -24.04 29.08
CA ARG A 72 -8.97 -25.15 29.64
C ARG A 72 -9.60 -24.68 30.94
N ARG A 73 -10.94 -24.62 30.97
CA ARG A 73 -11.67 -24.39 32.23
C ARG A 73 -11.33 -25.53 33.20
N PRO A 74 -11.09 -25.24 34.49
CA PRO A 74 -10.98 -26.30 35.49
C PRO A 74 -12.29 -27.11 35.50
N PRO A 75 -12.23 -28.43 35.78
CA PRO A 75 -13.45 -29.23 35.92
C PRO A 75 -14.35 -28.59 36.99
N TYR A 76 -15.65 -28.48 36.68
CA TYR A 76 -16.63 -27.98 37.64
C TYR A 76 -16.69 -28.92 38.87
N PRO A 77 -16.88 -28.37 40.08
CA PRO A 77 -17.08 -29.16 41.30
C PRO A 77 -18.36 -29.98 41.27
#